data_AF-D5U3I8-F1
#
_entry.id   AF-D5U3I8-F1
#
_cell.length_a   1.000
_cell.length_b   1.000
_cell.length_c   1.000
_cell.angle_alpha   90.00
_cell.angle_beta   90.00
_cell.angle_gamma   90.00
#
_symmetry.space_group_name_H-M   'P 1'
#
loop_
_entity.id
_entity.type
_entity.pdbx_description
1 polymer ?
#
loop_
_entity_poly.entity_id
_entity_poly.type
_entity_poly.pdbx_seq_one_letter_code
_entity_poly.pdbx_strand_id
1 'polypeptide(L)'
;MEGISALTTVLLPPIQQITAGFFKDCTSLVNVKIPSSIIKINDNSFENCTSLKNIEYLGTSPNALTASPFTSVSPTDLYLPNAASNPNDNRWDNFLGVSWTSIHYGNSITY
;
A
#
# COMPACT_ATOMS: atom_id res chain seq x y z
N MET A 1 -10.06 6.76 -24.26
CA MET A 1 -9.12 6.11 -23.31
C MET A 1 -8.26 7.23 -22.75
N GLU A 2 -8.82 8.00 -21.81
CA GLU A 2 -8.10 9.12 -21.20
C GLU A 2 -7.07 8.53 -20.25
N GLY A 3 -5.80 8.68 -20.61
CA GLY A 3 -4.67 8.26 -19.81
C GLY A 3 -4.70 8.96 -18.45
N ILE A 4 -4.73 8.17 -17.38
CA ILE A 4 -4.53 8.63 -16.00
C ILE A 4 -3.03 8.89 -15.72
N SER A 5 -2.30 9.46 -16.69
CA SER A 5 -0.85 9.63 -16.73
C SER A 5 -0.27 10.62 -15.70
N ALA A 6 -1.04 10.98 -14.67
CA ALA A 6 -0.61 11.88 -13.60
C ALA A 6 -1.20 11.55 -12.23
N LEU A 7 -1.73 10.34 -11.97
CA LEU A 7 -2.14 10.00 -10.60
C LEU A 7 -0.90 9.78 -9.73
N THR A 8 -0.38 10.85 -9.13
CA THR A 8 0.62 10.75 -8.06
C THR A 8 0.05 10.00 -6.85
N THR A 9 -1.25 10.11 -6.61
CA THR A 9 -1.93 9.53 -5.45
C THR A 9 -3.22 8.85 -5.86
N VAL A 10 -3.41 7.59 -5.44
CA VAL A 10 -4.69 6.88 -5.51
C VAL A 10 -5.36 6.83 -4.13
N LEU A 11 -6.62 7.27 -4.10
CA LEU A 11 -7.52 7.10 -2.95
C LEU A 11 -8.54 6.01 -3.28
N LEU A 12 -8.38 4.84 -2.67
CA LEU A 12 -9.33 3.75 -2.85
C LEU A 12 -10.60 4.02 -2.02
N PRO A 13 -11.81 3.93 -2.62
CA PRO A 13 -13.05 3.98 -1.84
C PRO A 13 -13.14 2.77 -0.89
N PRO A 14 -14.12 2.71 0.01
CA PRO A 14 -14.34 1.53 0.86
C PRO A 14 -14.62 0.30 0.00
N ILE A 15 -13.57 -0.46 -0.31
CA ILE A 15 -13.61 -1.69 -1.09
C ILE A 15 -13.12 -2.84 -0.23
N GLN A 16 -13.58 -4.04 -0.54
CA GLN A 16 -13.19 -5.26 0.16
C GLN A 16 -12.05 -6.01 -0.54
N GLN A 17 -11.86 -5.78 -1.84
CA GLN A 17 -10.87 -6.52 -2.63
C GLN A 17 -10.19 -5.65 -3.69
N ILE A 18 -8.87 -5.79 -3.82
CA ILE A 18 -8.09 -5.36 -5.00
C ILE A 18 -7.75 -6.62 -5.82
N THR A 19 -8.19 -6.66 -7.07
CA THR A 19 -7.96 -7.80 -7.97
C THR A 19 -6.56 -7.79 -8.56
N ALA A 20 -6.12 -8.93 -9.10
CA ALA A 20 -4.80 -9.07 -9.69
C ALA A 20 -4.66 -8.10 -10.86
N GLY A 21 -3.53 -7.39 -10.92
CA GLY A 21 -3.22 -6.40 -11.95
C GLY A 21 -4.08 -5.13 -11.96
N PHE A 22 -4.87 -4.84 -10.91
CA PHE A 22 -5.76 -3.67 -10.91
C PHE A 22 -5.02 -2.33 -11.12
N PHE A 23 -3.80 -2.21 -10.58
CA PHE A 23 -2.91 -1.07 -10.79
C PHE A 23 -1.68 -1.43 -11.63
N LYS A 24 -1.73 -2.52 -12.39
CA LYS A 24 -0.57 -2.94 -13.18
C LYS A 24 -0.12 -1.84 -14.15
N ASP A 25 1.20 -1.67 -14.27
CA ASP A 25 1.86 -0.71 -15.17
C ASP A 25 1.51 0.77 -14.87
N CYS A 26 0.97 1.09 -13.68
CA CYS A 26 0.75 2.47 -13.25
C CYS A 26 2.07 3.16 -12.84
N THR A 27 2.94 3.43 -13.81
CA THR A 27 4.30 3.95 -13.59
C THR A 27 4.37 5.35 -12.99
N SER A 28 3.28 6.14 -13.07
CA SER A 28 3.19 7.48 -12.44
C SER A 28 2.69 7.44 -10.98
N LEU A 29 2.26 6.28 -10.49
CA LEU A 29 1.70 6.11 -9.16
C LEU A 29 2.80 6.20 -8.10
N VAL A 30 2.69 7.17 -7.19
CA VAL A 30 3.68 7.41 -6.12
C VAL A 30 3.15 7.00 -4.75
N ASN A 31 1.87 7.29 -4.50
CA ASN A 31 1.19 7.10 -3.23
C ASN A 31 -0.08 6.25 -3.40
N VAL A 32 -0.30 5.28 -2.50
CA VAL A 32 -1.54 4.50 -2.45
C VAL A 32 -2.10 4.54 -1.04
N LYS A 33 -3.38 4.91 -0.93
CA LYS A 33 -4.14 4.80 0.32
C LYS A 33 -5.05 3.58 0.29
N ILE A 34 -4.77 2.60 1.15
CA ILE A 34 -5.50 1.35 1.30
C ILE A 34 -6.50 1.50 2.46
N PRO A 35 -7.81 1.33 2.22
CA PRO A 35 -8.85 1.53 3.22
C PRO A 35 -8.85 0.42 4.27
N SER A 36 -9.39 0.70 5.46
CA SER A 36 -9.53 -0.29 6.54
C SER A 36 -10.54 -1.39 6.23
N SER A 37 -11.43 -1.18 5.24
CA SER A 37 -12.43 -2.14 4.80
C SER A 37 -11.86 -3.26 3.92
N ILE A 38 -10.59 -3.16 3.51
CA ILE A 38 -9.97 -4.15 2.64
C ILE A 38 -9.84 -5.48 3.38
N ILE A 39 -10.23 -6.56 2.71
CA ILE A 39 -10.16 -7.94 3.23
C ILE A 39 -9.17 -8.75 2.39
N LYS A 40 -8.96 -8.37 1.12
CA LYS A 40 -8.11 -9.11 0.21
C LYS A 40 -7.40 -8.19 -0.79
N ILE A 41 -6.11 -8.45 -0.98
CA ILE A 41 -5.34 -7.89 -2.10
C ILE A 41 -4.76 -9.10 -2.82
N ASN A 42 -4.89 -9.16 -4.14
CA ASN A 42 -4.26 -10.24 -4.90
C ASN A 42 -2.78 -9.92 -5.17
N ASP A 43 -2.00 -10.96 -5.38
CA ASP A 43 -0.62 -10.81 -5.83
C ASP A 43 -0.56 -10.05 -7.16
N ASN A 44 0.54 -9.33 -7.39
CA ASN A 44 0.77 -8.52 -8.59
C ASN A 44 -0.24 -7.38 -8.83
N SER A 45 -1.04 -7.00 -7.82
CA SER A 45 -2.01 -5.90 -7.97
C SER A 45 -1.35 -4.56 -8.34
N PHE A 46 -0.06 -4.36 -7.98
CA PHE A 46 0.74 -3.18 -8.28
C PHE A 46 2.03 -3.53 -9.05
N GLU A 47 1.99 -4.57 -9.88
CA GLU A 47 3.10 -4.94 -10.74
C GLU A 47 3.47 -3.77 -11.67
N ASN A 48 4.77 -3.52 -11.83
CA ASN A 48 5.38 -2.45 -12.64
C ASN A 48 4.97 -1.01 -12.28
N CYS A 49 4.45 -0.76 -11.08
CA CYS A 49 4.26 0.61 -10.55
C CYS A 49 5.60 1.26 -10.15
N THR A 50 6.49 1.52 -11.11
CA THR A 50 7.90 1.83 -10.85
C THR A 50 8.17 3.09 -10.02
N SER A 51 7.23 4.04 -9.94
CA SER A 51 7.36 5.23 -9.07
C SER A 51 6.76 5.06 -7.68
N LEU A 52 6.17 3.89 -7.38
CA LEU A 52 5.44 3.67 -6.14
C LEU A 52 6.39 3.63 -4.96
N LYS A 53 6.22 4.59 -4.05
CA LYS A 53 7.11 4.78 -2.91
C LYS A 53 6.38 4.63 -1.58
N ASN A 54 5.18 5.19 -1.48
CA ASN A 54 4.49 5.36 -0.21
C ASN A 54 3.18 4.58 -0.19
N ILE A 55 2.99 3.76 0.84
CA ILE A 55 1.73 3.08 1.12
C ILE A 55 1.16 3.61 2.44
N GLU A 56 -0.08 4.08 2.42
CA GLU A 56 -0.85 4.39 3.63
C GLU A 56 -1.91 3.31 3.83
N TYR A 57 -1.83 2.58 4.94
CA TYR A 57 -2.82 1.56 5.28
C TYR A 57 -3.63 1.99 6.49
N LEU A 58 -4.94 2.05 6.32
CA LEU A 58 -5.87 2.48 7.38
C LEU A 58 -6.29 1.35 8.33
N GLY A 59 -5.89 0.10 8.07
CA GLY A 59 -6.14 -0.99 8.99
C GLY A 59 -5.23 -0.95 10.22
N THR A 60 -5.59 -1.71 11.23
CA THR A 60 -4.91 -1.71 12.54
C THR A 60 -4.06 -2.95 12.79
N SER A 61 -4.10 -3.93 11.88
CA SER A 61 -3.39 -5.21 12.01
C SER A 61 -2.81 -5.66 10.65
N PRO A 62 -1.53 -6.08 10.60
CA PRO A 62 -0.89 -6.54 9.37
C PRO A 62 -1.38 -7.94 8.96
N ASN A 63 -1.75 -8.78 9.94
CA ASN A 63 -2.22 -10.15 9.69
C ASN A 63 -3.55 -10.23 8.91
N ALA A 64 -4.23 -9.09 8.72
CA ALA A 64 -5.44 -9.01 7.91
C ALA A 64 -5.16 -9.27 6.41
N LEU A 65 -3.92 -9.05 5.95
CA LEU A 65 -3.53 -9.18 4.55
C LEU A 65 -2.20 -9.94 4.45
N THR A 66 -2.21 -11.07 3.76
CA THR A 66 -1.02 -11.92 3.58
C THR A 66 -0.51 -11.93 2.14
N ALA A 67 -0.83 -10.90 1.37
CA ALA A 67 -0.54 -10.83 -0.06
C ALA A 67 0.85 -10.25 -0.35
N SER A 68 1.39 -10.53 -1.54
CA SER A 68 2.60 -9.89 -2.07
C SER A 68 2.26 -9.10 -3.33
N PRO A 69 1.56 -7.95 -3.21
CA PRO A 69 1.02 -7.26 -4.38
C PRO A 69 2.07 -6.44 -5.13
N PHE A 70 3.29 -6.33 -4.60
CA PHE A 70 4.41 -5.53 -5.10
C PHE A 70 5.58 -6.39 -5.62
N THR A 71 5.32 -7.38 -6.48
CA THR A 71 6.36 -8.36 -6.86
C THR A 71 7.53 -7.80 -7.68
N SER A 72 7.33 -6.69 -8.39
CA SER A 72 8.35 -6.05 -9.24
C SER A 72 8.79 -4.68 -8.74
N VAL A 73 8.25 -4.22 -7.61
CA VAL A 73 8.50 -2.90 -7.03
C VAL A 73 8.70 -3.02 -5.52
N SER A 74 9.48 -2.15 -4.92
CA SER A 74 9.73 -2.20 -3.49
C SER A 74 9.47 -0.81 -2.90
N PRO A 75 8.20 -0.50 -2.55
CA PRO A 75 7.89 0.76 -1.88
C PRO A 75 8.67 0.83 -0.56
N THR A 76 9.11 2.03 -0.19
CA THR A 76 10.06 2.22 0.92
C THR A 76 9.37 2.61 2.22
N ASP A 77 8.25 3.32 2.12
CA ASP A 77 7.60 3.99 3.24
C ASP A 77 6.18 3.46 3.47
N LEU A 78 5.93 3.00 4.69
CA LEU A 78 4.62 2.58 5.17
C LEU A 78 4.08 3.57 6.21
N TYR A 79 2.89 4.10 5.98
CA TYR A 79 2.19 5.01 6.86
C TYR A 79 1.01 4.29 7.51
N LEU A 80 0.94 4.35 8.85
CA LEU A 80 -0.04 3.64 9.66
C LEU A 80 -0.74 4.61 10.62
N PRO A 81 -1.67 5.43 10.14
CA PRO A 81 -2.31 6.45 10.98
C PRO A 81 -3.18 5.85 12.10
N ASN A 82 -3.70 4.64 11.89
CA ASN A 82 -4.62 3.98 12.82
C ASN A 82 -3.97 2.85 13.63
N ALA A 83 -2.73 2.46 13.32
CA ALA A 83 -2.05 1.43 14.11
C ALA A 83 -1.58 2.03 15.45
N ALA A 84 -1.68 1.24 16.51
CA ALA A 84 -1.14 1.65 17.80
C ALA A 84 0.38 1.85 17.68
N SER A 85 0.87 3.02 18.08
CA SER A 85 2.30 3.31 18.11
C SER A 85 3.00 2.41 19.12
N ASN A 86 3.61 1.33 18.64
CA ASN A 86 4.44 0.45 19.44
C ASN A 86 5.78 0.25 18.74
N PRO A 87 6.89 0.79 19.27
CA PRO A 87 8.21 0.69 18.64
C PRO A 87 8.75 -0.75 18.59
N ASN A 88 8.16 -1.68 19.34
CA ASN A 88 8.54 -3.10 19.34
C ASN A 88 7.61 -3.98 18.48
N ASP A 89 6.65 -3.40 17.76
CA ASP A 89 5.76 -4.15 16.87
C ASP A 89 6.42 -4.45 15.53
N ASN A 90 7.10 -5.60 15.45
CA ASN A 90 7.78 -6.08 14.25
C ASN A 90 6.83 -6.75 13.23
N ARG A 91 5.52 -6.81 13.51
CA ARG A 91 4.57 -7.47 12.60
C ARG A 91 4.41 -6.72 11.29
N TRP A 92 4.75 -5.44 11.27
CA TRP A 92 4.69 -4.58 10.09
C TRP A 92 5.95 -4.66 9.22
N ASP A 93 7.06 -5.19 9.74
CA ASP A 93 8.37 -5.20 9.06
C ASP A 93 8.34 -5.86 7.69
N ASN A 94 7.51 -6.89 7.53
CA ASN A 94 7.32 -7.63 6.27
C ASN A 94 5.88 -7.56 5.75
N PHE A 95 5.14 -6.51 6.11
CA PHE A 95 3.77 -6.34 5.69
C PHE A 95 3.67 -6.23 4.16
N LEU A 96 2.68 -6.92 3.58
CA LEU A 96 2.47 -7.01 2.12
C LEU A 96 3.67 -7.57 1.32
N GLY A 97 4.49 -8.40 1.97
CA GLY A 97 5.65 -9.02 1.31
C GLY A 97 6.80 -8.05 1.02
N VAL A 98 6.79 -6.88 1.64
CA VAL A 98 7.83 -5.84 1.49
C VAL A 98 8.55 -5.66 2.82
N SER A 99 9.89 -5.64 2.77
CA SER A 99 10.70 -5.19 3.90
C SER A 99 10.79 -3.66 3.90
N TRP A 100 10.00 -3.02 4.76
CA TRP A 100 9.85 -1.56 4.77
C TRP A 100 11.12 -0.87 5.27
N THR A 101 11.55 0.18 4.56
CA THR A 101 12.71 1.00 4.99
C THR A 101 12.31 1.96 6.11
N SER A 102 11.08 2.46 6.08
CA SER A 102 10.55 3.37 7.09
C SER A 102 9.08 3.08 7.35
N ILE A 103 8.74 2.95 8.64
CA ILE A 103 7.37 2.72 9.11
C ILE A 103 6.98 3.90 10.01
N HIS A 104 5.92 4.60 9.62
CA HIS A 104 5.46 5.84 10.25
C HIS A 104 4.14 5.61 11.01
N TYR A 105 4.25 5.23 12.28
CA TYR A 105 3.09 5.01 13.16
C TYR A 105 2.41 6.34 13.54
N GLY A 106 1.09 6.39 13.48
CA GLY A 106 0.30 7.58 13.81
C GLY A 106 0.42 8.73 12.80
N ASN A 107 1.00 8.48 11.62
CA ASN A 107 1.18 9.47 10.58
C ASN A 107 0.41 9.06 9.31
N SER A 108 0.00 10.06 8.52
CA SER A 108 -0.61 9.90 7.20
C SER A 108 0.26 10.57 6.15
N ILE A 109 0.11 10.16 4.89
CA ILE A 109 0.74 10.85 3.75
C ILE A 109 0.09 12.23 3.63
N THR A 110 0.92 13.27 3.50
CA THR A 110 0.48 14.62 3.14
C THR A 110 0.69 14.82 1.63
N TYR A 111 -0.31 15.40 0.95
CA TYR A 111 -0.31 15.61 -0.50
C TYR A 111 -0.18 17.10 -0.82
#